data_AF-A0A1V9VEA0-F1
#
_entry.id   AF-A0A1V9VEA0-F1
#
_cell.length_a   1.000
_cell.length_b   1.000
_cell.length_c   1.000
_cell.angle_alpha   90.00
_cell.angle_beta   90.00
_cell.angle_gamma   90.00
#
_symmetry.space_group_name_H-M   'P 1'
#
loop_
_entity.id
_entity.type
_entity.pdbx_description
1 polymer ?
#
loop_
_entity_poly.entity_id
_entity_poly.type
_entity_poly.pdbx_seq_one_letter_code
_entity_poly.pdbx_strand_id
1 'polypeptide(L)'
;YDISARENSLVVGTSNKSELLLGYGTIFGDLACAINPIGDIYKSDLFELAKYLGVNDNILKKAPSADFYEGQSDEADLGYSYSKIDSLLKKMIDENRSKDELLALGFEDEFIETIKKRVKINEFKRRLPIVAKI
;
A
#
# COMPACT_ATOMS: atom_id res chain seq x y z
N TYR A 1 -14.13 -14.24 6.20
CA TYR A 1 -13.83 -15.68 6.09
C TYR A 1 -14.98 -16.56 6.56
N ASP A 2 -15.55 -16.36 7.76
CA ASP A 2 -16.73 -17.12 8.21
C ASP A 2 -17.92 -17.01 7.23
N ILE A 3 -18.34 -15.77 6.93
CA ILE A 3 -19.41 -15.49 5.97
C ILE A 3 -19.10 -16.10 4.60
N SER A 4 -17.88 -15.95 4.08
CA SER A 4 -17.54 -16.48 2.76
C SER A 4 -17.61 -18.01 2.72
N ALA A 5 -17.24 -18.70 3.81
CA ALA A 5 -17.38 -20.15 3.90
C ALA A 5 -18.87 -20.57 3.93
N ARG A 6 -19.69 -19.87 4.72
CA ARG A 6 -21.13 -20.14 4.81
C ARG A 6 -21.85 -19.92 3.48
N GLU A 7 -21.49 -18.87 2.75
CA GLU A 7 -22.14 -18.44 1.51
C GLU A 7 -21.48 -18.99 0.23
N ASN A 8 -20.54 -19.95 0.33
CA ASN A 8 -19.76 -20.47 -0.82
C ASN A 8 -19.16 -19.36 -1.69
N SER A 9 -18.62 -18.33 -1.05
CA SER A 9 -18.11 -17.11 -1.68
C SER A 9 -16.61 -16.94 -1.42
N LEU A 10 -15.99 -15.94 -2.08
CA LEU A 10 -14.57 -15.59 -1.88
C LEU A 10 -14.44 -14.24 -1.19
N VAL A 11 -13.42 -14.11 -0.32
CA VAL A 11 -13.05 -12.82 0.29
C VAL A 11 -12.26 -11.99 -0.72
N VAL A 12 -12.76 -10.78 -1.02
CA VAL A 12 -12.08 -9.81 -1.89
C VAL A 12 -11.31 -8.82 -1.01
N GLY A 13 -10.01 -8.69 -1.26
CA GLY A 13 -9.12 -7.77 -0.58
C GLY A 13 -9.17 -6.36 -1.15
N THR A 14 -8.68 -5.40 -0.37
CA THR A 14 -8.75 -3.96 -0.71
C THR A 14 -7.42 -3.23 -0.49
N SER A 15 -6.34 -3.95 -0.14
CA SER A 15 -5.03 -3.35 0.07
C SER A 15 -4.42 -2.92 -1.27
N ASN A 16 -4.08 -1.65 -1.42
CA ASN A 16 -3.47 -1.14 -2.65
C ASN A 16 -1.94 -1.36 -2.68
N LYS A 17 -1.31 -1.13 -3.83
CA LYS A 17 0.13 -1.36 -4.02
C LYS A 17 0.99 -0.55 -3.04
N SER A 18 0.60 0.68 -2.73
CA SER A 18 1.30 1.55 -1.79
C SER A 18 1.32 0.93 -0.38
N GLU A 19 0.16 0.55 0.14
CA GLU A 19 0.02 -0.12 1.44
C GLU A 19 0.82 -1.43 1.49
N LEU A 20 0.69 -2.25 0.45
CA LEU A 20 1.40 -3.53 0.34
C LEU A 20 2.91 -3.33 0.36
N LEU A 21 3.45 -2.41 -0.43
CA LEU A 21 4.89 -2.12 -0.50
C LEU A 21 5.41 -1.58 0.84
N LEU A 22 4.69 -0.65 1.47
CA LEU A 22 5.07 -0.04 2.74
C LEU A 22 4.82 -0.96 3.95
N GLY A 23 4.09 -2.06 3.76
CA GLY A 23 3.61 -2.92 4.84
C GLY A 23 2.65 -2.22 5.78
N TYR A 24 1.91 -1.22 5.29
CA TYR A 24 0.90 -0.49 6.05
C TYR A 24 -0.42 -1.26 6.02
N GLY A 25 -0.43 -2.34 6.79
CA GLY A 25 -1.52 -3.29 6.90
C GLY A 25 -1.17 -4.40 7.88
N THR A 26 -2.18 -5.08 8.40
CA THR A 26 -2.02 -6.16 9.37
C THR A 26 -1.91 -7.48 8.63
N ILE A 27 -0.78 -8.19 8.80
CA ILE A 27 -0.62 -9.54 8.26
C ILE A 27 -1.69 -10.45 8.86
N PHE A 28 -2.37 -11.24 8.02
CA PHE A 28 -3.52 -12.05 8.40
C PHE A 28 -4.78 -11.28 8.86
N GLY A 29 -4.74 -9.93 8.82
CA GLY A 29 -5.89 -9.06 9.02
C GLY A 29 -6.44 -8.58 7.69
N ASP A 30 -6.40 -7.27 7.44
CA ASP A 30 -6.83 -6.63 6.19
C ASP A 30 -6.07 -7.13 4.96
N LEU A 31 -4.81 -7.58 5.11
CA LEU A 31 -4.02 -8.16 4.01
C LEU A 31 -4.51 -9.57 3.61
N ALA A 32 -5.36 -10.22 4.42
CA ALA A 32 -5.85 -11.58 4.14
C ALA A 32 -7.06 -11.55 3.21
N CYS A 33 -6.90 -12.11 2.01
CA CYS A 33 -7.99 -12.28 1.06
C CYS A 33 -7.77 -13.51 0.17
N ALA A 34 -8.78 -13.86 -0.62
CA ALA A 34 -8.65 -14.86 -1.69
C ALA A 34 -8.15 -14.22 -2.99
N ILE A 35 -8.67 -13.03 -3.33
CA ILE A 35 -8.26 -12.23 -4.49
C ILE A 35 -8.20 -10.75 -4.11
N ASN A 36 -7.29 -9.99 -4.72
CA ASN A 36 -7.21 -8.54 -4.52
C ASN A 36 -7.08 -7.83 -5.88
N PRO A 37 -8.15 -7.20 -6.40
CA PRO A 37 -8.17 -6.60 -7.73
C PRO A 37 -7.37 -5.29 -7.83
N ILE A 38 -7.05 -4.66 -6.70
CA ILE A 38 -6.39 -3.35 -6.66
C ILE A 38 -4.97 -3.42 -6.06
N GLY A 39 -4.47 -4.63 -5.81
CA GLY A 39 -3.16 -4.86 -5.20
C GLY A 39 -1.96 -4.37 -6.01
N ASP A 40 -2.14 -4.12 -7.30
CA ASP A 40 -1.09 -3.55 -8.18
C ASP A 40 -1.39 -2.10 -8.62
N ILE A 41 -2.33 -1.43 -7.94
CA ILE A 41 -2.68 -0.02 -8.20
C ILE A 41 -2.14 0.82 -7.04
N TYR A 42 -1.39 1.89 -7.32
CA TYR A 42 -0.94 2.83 -6.29
C TYR A 42 -2.11 3.64 -5.72
N LYS A 43 -2.00 4.13 -4.48
CA LYS A 43 -3.07 4.91 -3.83
C LYS A 43 -3.49 6.13 -4.64
N SER A 44 -2.51 6.86 -5.19
CA SER A 44 -2.74 8.00 -6.08
C SER A 44 -3.52 7.62 -7.34
N ASP A 45 -3.16 6.52 -8.00
CA ASP A 45 -3.87 6.04 -9.20
C ASP A 45 -5.26 5.48 -8.86
N LEU A 46 -5.40 4.84 -7.69
CA LEU A 46 -6.67 4.33 -7.19
C LEU A 46 -7.66 5.47 -6.92
N PHE A 47 -7.17 6.64 -6.49
CA PHE A 47 -7.99 7.83 -6.34
C PHE A 47 -8.59 8.30 -7.68
N GLU A 48 -7.77 8.32 -8.73
CA GLU A 48 -8.25 8.67 -10.07
C GLU A 48 -9.21 7.60 -10.63
N LEU A 49 -8.93 6.32 -10.37
CA LEU A 49 -9.85 5.23 -10.72
C LEU A 49 -11.20 5.37 -10.00
N ALA A 50 -11.19 5.72 -8.71
CA ALA A 50 -12.40 5.92 -7.92
C ALA A 50 -13.27 7.07 -8.49
N LYS A 51 -12.65 8.18 -8.89
CA LYS A 51 -13.35 9.27 -9.60
C LYS A 51 -13.97 8.78 -10.90
N TYR A 52 -13.22 8.05 -11.71
CA TYR A 52 -13.70 7.50 -12.98
C TYR A 52 -14.90 6.55 -12.78
N LEU A 53 -14.90 5.75 -11.72
CA LEU A 53 -15.99 4.86 -11.36
C LEU A 53 -17.20 5.57 -10.73
N GLY A 54 -17.12 6.89 -10.49
CA GLY A 54 -18.21 7.66 -9.89
C GLY A 54 -18.38 7.43 -8.39
N VAL A 55 -17.29 7.12 -7.66
CA VAL A 55 -17.32 7.04 -6.20
C VAL A 55 -17.73 8.39 -5.62
N ASN A 56 -18.59 8.37 -4.60
CA ASN A 56 -19.15 9.58 -4.01
C ASN A 56 -18.08 10.53 -3.45
N ASP A 57 -18.28 11.83 -3.65
CA ASP A 57 -17.42 12.91 -3.17
C ASP A 57 -17.10 12.86 -1.67
N ASN A 58 -18.04 12.39 -0.83
CA ASN A 58 -17.83 12.25 0.60
C ASN A 58 -16.75 11.19 0.93
N ILE A 59 -16.62 10.16 0.09
CA ILE A 59 -15.58 9.13 0.22
C ILE A 59 -14.27 9.68 -0.37
N LEU A 60 -14.33 10.33 -1.53
CA LEU A 60 -13.14 10.90 -2.18
C LEU A 60 -12.48 12.01 -1.36
N LYS A 61 -13.25 12.83 -0.64
CA LYS A 61 -12.70 13.92 0.18
C LYS A 61 -12.28 13.47 1.58
N LYS A 62 -12.59 12.22 1.98
CA LYS A 62 -12.14 11.69 3.27
C LYS A 62 -10.63 11.50 3.22
N ALA A 63 -9.92 12.07 4.20
CA ALA A 63 -8.50 11.85 4.35
C ALA A 63 -8.21 10.34 4.58
N PRO A 64 -7.17 9.76 3.95
CA PRO A 64 -6.80 8.37 4.18
C PRO A 64 -6.51 8.10 5.65
N SER A 65 -7.17 7.06 6.18
CA SER A 65 -7.03 6.60 7.56
C SER A 65 -7.39 5.11 7.63
N ALA A 66 -6.59 4.32 8.34
CA ALA A 66 -6.93 2.95 8.71
C ALA A 66 -8.05 2.86 9.76
N ASP A 67 -8.40 3.99 10.41
CA ASP A 67 -9.54 4.12 11.35
C ASP A 67 -9.50 3.13 12.54
N PHE A 68 -8.30 2.73 12.97
CA PHE A 68 -8.11 1.84 14.12
C PHE A 68 -8.28 2.57 15.46
N TYR A 69 -8.06 3.88 15.48
CA TYR A 69 -8.24 4.73 16.66
C TYR A 69 -8.64 6.14 16.24
N GLU A 70 -9.29 6.86 17.16
CA GLU A 70 -9.81 8.21 16.90
C GLU A 70 -8.66 9.17 16.55
N GLY A 71 -8.81 9.87 15.42
CA GLY A 71 -7.82 10.84 14.93
C GLY A 71 -6.67 10.24 14.12
N GLN A 72 -6.67 8.93 13.83
CA GLN A 72 -5.64 8.32 12.98
C GLN A 72 -5.61 8.94 11.57
N SER A 73 -4.39 9.16 11.04
CA SER A 73 -4.15 9.55 9.65
C SER A 73 -2.99 8.77 9.06
N ASP A 74 -3.20 8.19 7.87
CA ASP A 74 -2.16 7.40 7.19
C ASP A 74 -0.94 8.27 6.88
N GLU A 75 -1.16 9.49 6.39
CA GLU A 75 -0.06 10.40 6.01
C GLU A 75 0.74 10.88 7.24
N ALA A 76 0.09 10.99 8.41
CA ALA A 76 0.78 11.24 9.66
C ALA A 76 1.62 10.03 10.11
N ASP A 77 1.05 8.81 10.03
CA ASP A 77 1.75 7.56 10.36
C ASP A 77 2.91 7.23 9.39
N LEU A 78 2.79 7.66 8.13
CA LEU A 78 3.79 7.47 7.07
C LEU A 78 4.81 8.62 7.02
N GLY A 79 4.47 9.80 7.56
CA GLY A 79 5.27 11.02 7.55
C GLY A 79 5.27 11.77 6.22
N TYR A 80 4.60 11.26 5.19
CA TYR A 80 4.57 11.82 3.84
C TYR A 80 3.21 11.55 3.18
N SER A 81 2.84 12.39 2.22
CA SER A 81 1.62 12.18 1.44
C SER A 81 1.76 10.99 0.49
N TYR A 82 0.63 10.32 0.20
CA TYR A 82 0.62 9.22 -0.75
C TYR A 82 1.11 9.64 -2.14
N SER A 83 0.79 10.87 -2.58
CA SER A 83 1.30 11.39 -3.85
C SER A 83 2.84 11.43 -3.89
N LYS A 84 3.51 11.86 -2.80
CA LYS A 84 4.97 11.92 -2.74
C LYS A 84 5.57 10.51 -2.66
N ILE A 85 4.98 9.64 -1.83
CA ILE A 85 5.43 8.24 -1.67
C ILE A 85 5.28 7.46 -2.99
N ASP A 86 4.12 7.52 -3.63
CA ASP A 86 3.84 6.77 -4.85
C ASP A 86 4.76 7.22 -6.00
N SER A 87 5.04 8.52 -6.10
CA SER A 87 6.01 9.02 -7.07
C SER A 87 7.39 8.39 -6.88
N LEU A 88 7.85 8.23 -5.64
CA LEU A 88 9.12 7.56 -5.35
C LEU A 88 9.02 6.05 -5.63
N LEU A 89 7.96 5.38 -5.16
CA LEU A 89 7.79 3.94 -5.33
C LEU A 89 7.73 3.54 -6.80
N LYS A 90 7.05 4.29 -7.67
CA LYS A 90 7.02 4.05 -9.12
C LYS A 90 8.42 4.08 -9.72
N LYS A 91 9.22 5.10 -9.39
CA LYS A 91 10.60 5.23 -9.88
C LYS A 91 11.54 4.16 -9.31
N MET A 92 11.41 3.86 -8.02
CA MET A 92 12.29 2.93 -7.31
C MET A 92 11.99 1.46 -7.61
N ILE A 93 10.71 1.08 -7.73
CA ILE A 93 10.28 -0.32 -7.87
C ILE A 93 9.94 -0.66 -9.32
N ASP A 94 9.06 0.10 -9.98
CA ASP A 94 8.58 -0.25 -11.31
C ASP A 94 9.59 0.13 -12.41
N GLU A 95 10.27 1.27 -12.27
CA GLU A 95 11.37 1.67 -13.17
C GLU A 95 12.75 1.15 -12.72
N ASN A 96 12.84 0.48 -11.56
CA ASN A 96 14.07 -0.07 -10.99
C ASN A 96 15.26 0.93 -10.95
N ARG A 97 14.98 2.21 -10.65
CA ARG A 97 16.02 3.24 -10.58
C ARG A 97 16.92 3.07 -9.37
N SER A 98 18.20 3.30 -9.58
CA SER A 98 19.21 3.37 -8.53
C SER A 98 19.02 4.59 -7.63
N LYS A 99 19.64 4.56 -6.45
CA LYS A 99 19.61 5.68 -5.51
C LYS A 99 20.14 6.98 -6.13
N ASP A 100 21.23 6.92 -6.88
CA ASP A 100 21.84 8.08 -7.52
C ASP A 100 20.91 8.71 -8.56
N GLU A 101 20.18 7.89 -9.32
CA GLU A 101 19.17 8.38 -10.26
C GLU A 101 17.98 9.03 -9.54
N LEU A 102 17.56 8.50 -8.39
CA LEU A 102 16.49 9.09 -7.58
C LEU A 102 16.92 10.44 -6.99
N LEU A 103 18.16 10.55 -6.51
CA LEU A 103 18.73 11.82 -6.07
C LEU A 103 18.79 12.85 -7.21
N ALA A 104 19.19 12.41 -8.41
CA ALA A 104 19.21 13.26 -9.61
C ALA A 104 17.81 13.72 -10.06
N LEU A 105 16.76 12.95 -9.74
CA LEU A 105 15.36 13.33 -9.94
C LEU A 105 14.83 14.31 -8.88
N GLY A 106 15.64 14.66 -7.87
CA GLY A 106 15.29 15.63 -6.83
C GLY A 106 14.60 15.04 -5.61
N PHE A 107 14.60 13.70 -5.43
CA PHE A 107 14.18 13.10 -4.17
C PHE A 107 15.24 13.30 -3.09
N GLU A 108 14.80 13.65 -1.88
CA GLU A 108 15.69 13.83 -0.73
C GLU A 108 16.28 12.49 -0.24
N ASP A 109 17.55 12.48 0.15
CA ASP A 109 18.25 11.26 0.58
C ASP A 109 17.56 10.57 1.76
N GLU A 110 17.20 11.35 2.78
CA GLU A 110 16.50 10.87 3.97
C GLU A 110 15.15 10.24 3.62
N PHE A 111 14.41 10.84 2.68
CA PHE A 111 13.13 10.33 2.21
C PHE A 111 13.29 8.99 1.47
N ILE A 112 14.27 8.90 0.57
CA ILE A 112 14.59 7.66 -0.16
C ILE A 112 14.91 6.54 0.84
N GLU A 113 15.83 6.78 1.77
CA GLU A 113 16.26 5.77 2.74
C GLU A 113 15.12 5.36 3.69
N THR A 114 14.29 6.31 4.12
CA THR A 114 13.13 6.03 4.98
C THR A 114 12.15 5.08 4.29
N ILE A 115 11.74 5.38 3.06
CA ILE A 115 10.79 4.56 2.31
C ILE A 115 11.41 3.22 1.93
N LYS A 116 12.65 3.20 1.44
CA LYS A 116 13.38 1.97 1.09
C LYS A 116 13.52 1.04 2.29
N LYS A 117 13.89 1.57 3.47
CA LYS A 117 13.95 0.80 4.71
C LYS A 117 12.59 0.22 5.07
N ARG A 118 11.52 1.02 5.00
CA ARG A 118 10.16 0.57 5.32
C ARG A 118 9.68 -0.56 4.39
N VAL A 119 9.97 -0.45 3.09
CA VAL A 119 9.66 -1.52 2.10
C VAL A 119 10.41 -2.81 2.42
N LYS A 120 11.69 -2.71 2.79
CA LYS A 120 12.55 -3.85 3.10
C LYS A 120 12.12 -4.56 4.38
N ILE A 121 11.92 -3.84 5.49
CA ILE A 121 11.59 -4.45 6.78
C ILE A 121 10.21 -5.14 6.76
N ASN A 122 9.29 -4.70 5.90
CA ASN A 122 7.95 -5.25 5.78
C ASN A 122 7.79 -6.26 4.64
N GLU A 123 8.86 -6.61 3.95
CA GLU A 123 8.79 -7.55 2.83
C GLU A 123 8.20 -8.91 3.23
N PHE A 124 8.41 -9.34 4.48
CA PHE A 124 7.86 -10.59 5.01
C PHE A 124 6.32 -10.65 4.94
N LYS A 125 5.62 -9.50 4.99
CA LYS A 125 4.14 -9.45 4.91
C LYS A 125 3.61 -9.84 3.52
N ARG A 126 4.46 -9.78 2.48
CA ARG A 126 4.11 -10.10 1.08
C ARG A 126 4.61 -11.48 0.65
N ARG A 127 5.19 -12.27 1.56
CA ARG A 127 5.75 -13.59 1.28
C ARG A 127 5.02 -14.66 2.08
N LEU A 128 5.03 -15.87 1.56
CA LEU A 128 4.61 -17.04 2.33
C LEU A 128 5.58 -17.30 3.50
N PRO A 129 5.13 -17.97 4.57
CA PRO A 129 6.02 -18.43 5.63
C PRO A 129 7.19 -19.24 5.06
N ILE A 130 8.39 -19.00 5.57
CA ILE A 130 9.58 -19.75 5.16
C ILE A 130 9.49 -21.16 5.75
N VAL A 131 9.48 -22.18 4.88
CA VAL A 131 9.47 -23.59 5.29
C VAL A 131 10.88 -24.16 5.11
N ALA A 132 11.43 -24.77 6.16
CA ALA A 132 12.75 -25.40 6.11
C ALA A 132 12.75 -26.56 5.13
N LYS A 133 13.79 -26.65 4.30
CA LYS A 133 14.05 -27.82 3.44
C LYS A 133 14.83 -28.84 4.26
N ILE A 134 14.28 -30.04 4.41
CA ILE A 134 14.89 -31.19 5.08
C ILE A 134 15.31 -32.19 4.01
#